data_AF-A0A523YPG8-F1
#
_entry.id   AF-A0A523YPG8-F1
#
_cell.length_a   1.000
_cell.length_b   1.000
_cell.length_c   1.000
_cell.angle_alpha   90.00
_cell.angle_beta   90.00
_cell.angle_gamma   90.00
#
_symmetry.space_group_name_H-M   'P 1'
#
loop_
_entity.id
_entity.type
_entity.pdbx_description
1 polymer ?
#
loop_
_entity_poly.entity_id
_entity_poly.type
_entity_poly.pdbx_seq_one_letter_code
_entity_poly.pdbx_strand_id
1 'polypeptide(L)'
;MKNRRKARELTLQILYQMDIKETPVEEALNITFSRYRFRPEVKEFAERLIRGTSQLLLPIDFLIKKYAKNWTLERMATVDRNILRFTIYELLFLENVPPIVSINEAVEIAKRYGTPDSGKFVNGILDKIRQERGPGSSLNWTYLKNSLQKDAYFKELTRIKGKEKLWLVGGCLRNLLLGREKKDLDVVLDDPEFRIVHLFVSQVKASLVVLNSTLRRVVFPGKATMDFILKKSGSLNADLLQRDFTINALALDLDFLDKAGLSLIDPETGLEDLINKKIRLLREKSLEEDPLRMLRALRLASQLDFEVEEKIAHLTSSKSSLIKKVAGERIRDELCLFLKNPFSHRCLVNSSAGVLLEKIFGQTPNLENLKRLEILLSNEKVLPKDLKEKIDLHLEKDEKAMTSRRDLLKIMALIFFPPGEELTLSSAGKRLKLSRSHIKIMGRVEQLYPKLKKIIASPKNTQLNAEFLIEAKKELVEISLLLLAANLNKLASSRLMIQLLKEHFKKSSLILHPPKLVRGEELIKLLRIPSGPHISYLLSKIHQAQVMEKVKTKEEAIEYAEKMAREIDKEKDQNHSRRKHL
;
A
#
# COMPACT_ATOMS: atom_id res chain seq x y z
N MET A 1 32.69 29.33 -21.01
CA MET A 1 32.04 30.04 -19.88
C MET A 1 31.29 31.30 -20.29
N LYS A 2 31.85 32.23 -21.09
CA LYS A 2 31.23 33.53 -21.43
C LYS A 2 29.80 33.44 -22.01
N ASN A 3 29.50 32.46 -22.89
CA ASN A 3 28.16 32.29 -23.46
C ASN A 3 27.12 31.79 -22.43
N ARG A 4 27.51 30.90 -21.50
CA ARG A 4 26.61 30.38 -20.44
C ARG A 4 26.25 31.46 -19.43
N ARG A 5 27.21 32.31 -19.04
CA ARG A 5 26.94 33.47 -18.17
C ARG A 5 25.95 34.43 -18.82
N LYS A 6 26.16 34.80 -20.10
CA LYS A 6 25.23 35.64 -20.86
C LYS A 6 23.82 35.06 -20.93
N ALA A 7 23.70 33.74 -21.11
CA ALA A 7 22.40 33.07 -21.11
C ALA A 7 21.70 33.17 -19.75
N ARG A 8 22.42 33.02 -18.62
CA ARG A 8 21.85 33.20 -17.27
C ARG A 8 21.45 34.65 -16.99
N GLU A 9 22.26 35.61 -17.43
CA GLU A 9 21.91 37.04 -17.36
C GLU A 9 20.63 37.34 -18.17
N LEU A 10 20.50 36.76 -19.36
CA LEU A 10 19.29 36.85 -20.18
C LEU A 10 18.08 36.18 -19.51
N THR A 11 18.28 35.00 -18.90
CA THR A 11 17.25 34.32 -18.09
C THR A 11 16.77 35.21 -16.95
N LEU A 12 17.69 35.84 -16.21
CA LEU A 12 17.35 36.78 -15.14
C LEU A 12 16.48 37.93 -15.66
N GLN A 13 16.87 38.54 -16.78
CA GLN A 13 16.13 39.67 -17.37
C GLN A 13 14.72 39.28 -17.79
N ILE A 14 14.55 38.12 -18.45
CA ILE A 14 13.24 37.66 -18.92
C ILE A 14 12.36 37.26 -17.72
N LEU A 15 12.89 36.52 -16.75
CA LEU A 15 12.14 36.16 -15.54
C LEU A 15 11.74 37.40 -14.72
N TYR A 16 12.63 38.39 -14.61
CA TYR A 16 12.31 39.67 -13.98
C TYR A 16 11.18 40.39 -14.73
N GLN A 17 11.24 40.43 -16.07
CA GLN A 17 10.15 41.00 -16.88
C GLN A 17 8.84 40.25 -16.65
N MET A 18 8.86 38.92 -16.64
CA MET A 18 7.69 38.08 -16.40
C MET A 18 7.08 38.35 -15.02
N ASP A 19 7.90 38.46 -13.97
CA ASP A 19 7.46 38.76 -12.60
C ASP A 19 6.80 40.14 -12.49
N ILE A 20 7.31 41.16 -13.20
CA ILE A 20 6.80 42.54 -13.11
C ILE A 20 5.57 42.76 -13.98
N LYS A 21 5.52 42.14 -15.17
CA LYS A 21 4.45 42.34 -16.16
C LYS A 21 3.41 41.21 -16.18
N GLU A 22 3.58 40.20 -15.33
CA GLU A 22 2.76 38.99 -15.27
C GLU A 22 2.58 38.33 -16.66
N THR A 23 3.62 38.41 -17.48
CA THR A 23 3.57 37.96 -18.88
C THR A 23 3.79 36.45 -18.99
N PRO A 24 2.97 35.71 -19.75
CA PRO A 24 3.20 34.29 -20.02
C PRO A 24 4.58 34.01 -20.64
N VAL A 25 5.13 32.84 -20.32
CA VAL A 25 6.51 32.45 -20.73
C VAL A 25 6.73 32.52 -22.24
N GLU A 26 5.79 32.00 -23.06
CA GLU A 26 5.92 32.02 -24.53
C GLU A 26 5.93 33.44 -25.08
N GLU A 27 5.10 34.31 -24.52
CA GLU A 27 5.00 35.69 -24.95
C GLU A 27 6.27 36.47 -24.60
N ALA A 28 6.80 36.29 -23.38
CA ALA A 28 8.04 36.92 -22.94
C ALA A 28 9.26 36.49 -23.79
N LEU A 29 9.34 35.20 -24.13
CA LEU A 29 10.37 34.66 -25.03
C LEU A 29 10.23 35.25 -26.45
N ASN A 30 9.01 35.27 -27.00
CA ASN A 30 8.73 35.80 -28.34
C ASN A 30 9.05 37.29 -28.45
N ILE A 31 8.68 38.09 -27.45
CA ILE A 31 8.99 39.54 -27.40
C ILE A 31 10.51 39.74 -27.41
N THR A 32 11.24 38.96 -26.62
CA THR A 32 12.69 39.18 -26.46
C THR A 32 13.46 38.72 -27.69
N PHE A 33 13.14 37.56 -28.25
CA PHE A 33 13.86 36.99 -29.40
C PHE A 33 13.45 37.56 -30.75
N SER A 34 12.29 38.22 -30.86
CA SER A 34 11.95 38.99 -32.07
C SER A 34 12.70 40.32 -32.14
N ARG A 35 13.00 40.93 -30.99
CA ARG A 35 13.66 42.25 -30.91
C ARG A 35 15.18 42.18 -30.94
N TYR A 36 15.77 41.13 -30.38
CA TYR A 36 17.22 41.03 -30.20
C TYR A 36 17.78 39.73 -30.79
N ARG A 37 18.95 39.83 -31.44
CA ARG A 37 19.68 38.66 -31.97
C ARG A 37 20.67 38.14 -30.95
N PHE A 38 20.56 36.85 -30.64
CA PHE A 38 21.49 36.13 -29.77
C PHE A 38 22.15 34.99 -30.53
N ARG A 39 23.32 34.53 -30.04
CA ARG A 39 23.93 33.30 -30.55
C ARG A 39 22.99 32.10 -30.25
N PRO A 40 22.87 31.11 -31.14
CA PRO A 40 21.96 29.96 -30.95
C PRO A 40 22.14 29.27 -29.59
N GLU A 41 23.37 29.00 -29.20
CA GLU A 41 23.71 28.38 -27.91
C GLU A 41 23.22 29.16 -26.67
N VAL A 42 23.24 30.50 -26.76
CA VAL A 42 22.79 31.39 -25.68
C VAL A 42 21.27 31.34 -25.59
N LYS A 43 20.60 31.41 -26.75
CA LYS A 43 19.15 31.33 -26.87
C LYS A 43 18.62 30.00 -26.33
N GLU A 44 19.16 28.88 -26.83
CA GLU A 44 18.74 27.53 -26.42
C GLU A 44 18.90 27.30 -24.91
N PHE A 45 20.03 27.75 -24.34
CA PHE A 45 20.24 27.58 -22.91
C PHE A 45 19.35 28.49 -22.06
N ALA A 46 19.17 29.75 -22.46
CA ALA A 46 18.28 30.67 -21.77
C ALA A 46 16.82 30.19 -21.82
N GLU A 47 16.33 29.79 -23.01
CA GLU A 47 15.00 29.21 -23.20
C GLU A 47 14.76 28.03 -22.26
N ARG A 48 15.76 27.14 -22.19
CA ARG A 48 15.69 25.98 -21.32
C ARG A 48 15.56 26.36 -19.84
N LEU A 49 16.40 27.27 -19.36
CA LEU A 49 16.34 27.74 -17.97
C LEU A 49 15.00 28.43 -17.69
N ILE A 50 14.53 29.29 -18.58
CA ILE A 50 13.28 30.05 -18.39
C ILE A 50 12.07 29.11 -18.37
N ARG A 51 11.92 28.26 -19.39
CA ARG A 51 10.81 27.30 -19.50
C ARG A 51 10.80 26.32 -18.32
N GLY A 52 11.96 25.77 -17.98
CA GLY A 52 12.09 24.85 -16.86
C GLY A 52 11.82 25.47 -15.51
N THR A 53 12.30 26.70 -15.27
CA THR A 53 11.99 27.45 -14.06
C THR A 53 10.51 27.78 -13.97
N SER A 54 9.88 28.19 -15.07
CA SER A 54 8.45 28.50 -15.12
C SER A 54 7.58 27.25 -14.90
N GLN A 55 7.96 26.09 -15.46
CA GLN A 55 7.25 24.83 -15.26
C GLN A 55 7.33 24.33 -13.81
N LEU A 56 8.44 24.58 -13.13
CA LEU A 56 8.71 24.09 -11.78
C LEU A 56 8.71 25.22 -10.75
N LEU A 57 7.99 26.31 -11.04
CA LEU A 57 8.04 27.52 -10.22
C LEU A 57 7.59 27.25 -8.79
N LEU A 58 6.47 26.54 -8.60
CA LEU A 58 5.93 26.20 -7.28
C LEU A 58 6.92 25.38 -6.43
N PRO A 59 7.45 24.23 -6.89
CA PRO A 59 8.41 23.46 -6.09
C PRO A 59 9.73 24.20 -5.87
N ILE A 60 10.18 25.02 -6.82
CA ILE A 60 11.37 25.87 -6.66
C ILE A 60 11.14 26.91 -5.57
N ASP A 61 10.03 27.63 -5.62
CA ASP A 61 9.65 28.66 -4.65
C ASP A 61 9.48 28.08 -3.25
N PHE A 62 8.94 26.85 -3.15
CA PHE A 62 8.89 26.11 -1.89
C PHE A 62 10.29 25.84 -1.32
N LEU A 63 11.23 25.35 -2.14
CA LEU A 63 12.60 25.11 -1.68
C LEU A 63 13.25 26.40 -1.18
N ILE A 64 13.05 27.51 -1.89
CA ILE A 64 13.53 28.83 -1.44
C ILE A 64 12.95 29.15 -0.06
N LYS A 65 11.62 29.06 0.12
CA LYS A 65 10.94 29.30 1.40
C LYS A 65 11.45 28.40 2.53
N LYS A 66 11.67 27.11 2.25
CA LYS A 66 12.15 26.13 3.23
C LYS A 66 13.53 26.48 3.80
N TYR A 67 14.47 26.95 2.97
CA TYR A 67 15.84 27.24 3.39
C TYR A 67 16.09 28.71 3.76
N ALA A 68 15.24 29.63 3.31
CA ALA A 68 15.25 31.04 3.67
C ALA A 68 14.53 31.29 5.00
N LYS A 69 15.05 30.71 6.10
CA LYS A 69 14.53 30.93 7.45
C LYS A 69 14.48 32.46 7.72
N ASN A 70 13.29 32.99 8.03
CA ASN A 70 12.96 34.39 8.29
C ASN A 70 12.64 35.30 7.09
N TRP A 71 12.61 34.79 5.85
CA TRP A 71 12.22 35.57 4.68
C TRP A 71 10.99 34.98 4.01
N THR A 72 10.01 35.84 3.69
CA THR A 72 8.93 35.48 2.77
C THR A 72 9.34 35.82 1.34
N LEU A 73 8.90 35.06 0.34
CA LEU A 73 9.29 35.28 -1.07
C LEU A 73 8.95 36.68 -1.58
N GLU A 74 7.87 37.23 -1.05
CA GLU A 74 7.32 38.54 -1.40
C GLU A 74 8.23 39.67 -0.88
N ARG A 75 8.98 39.41 0.19
CA ARG A 75 9.93 40.37 0.78
C ARG A 75 11.34 40.26 0.18
N MET A 76 11.63 39.23 -0.62
CA MET A 76 12.91 39.09 -1.30
C MET A 76 13.01 40.05 -2.48
N ALA A 77 14.19 40.62 -2.71
CA ALA A 77 14.45 41.40 -3.91
C ALA A 77 14.15 40.54 -5.16
N THR A 78 13.39 41.08 -6.12
CA THR A 78 12.96 40.36 -7.33
C THR A 78 14.14 39.78 -8.11
N VAL A 79 15.29 40.46 -8.08
CA VAL A 79 16.55 39.97 -8.67
C VAL A 79 17.03 38.71 -7.95
N ASP A 80 17.20 38.75 -6.63
CA ASP A 80 17.70 37.62 -5.84
C ASP A 80 16.75 36.41 -5.92
N ARG A 81 15.44 36.67 -5.86
CA ARG A 81 14.42 35.64 -6.01
C ARG A 81 14.55 34.93 -7.37
N ASN A 82 14.67 35.68 -8.47
CA ASN A 82 14.79 35.07 -9.79
C ASN A 82 16.14 34.38 -10.02
N ILE A 83 17.23 34.89 -9.43
CA ILE A 83 18.53 34.20 -9.42
C ILE A 83 18.42 32.84 -8.72
N LEU A 84 17.82 32.82 -7.52
CA LEU A 84 17.56 31.57 -6.80
C LEU A 84 16.71 30.63 -7.66
N ARG A 85 15.61 31.13 -8.24
CA ARG A 85 14.68 30.29 -9.02
C ARG A 85 15.36 29.56 -10.17
N PHE A 86 16.01 30.27 -11.08
CA PHE A 86 16.63 29.60 -12.23
C PHE A 86 17.85 28.78 -11.84
N THR A 87 18.56 29.16 -10.78
CA THR A 87 19.73 28.41 -10.32
C THR A 87 19.33 27.12 -9.64
N ILE A 88 18.23 27.10 -8.87
CA ILE A 88 17.67 25.87 -8.30
C ILE A 88 17.21 24.94 -9.41
N TYR A 89 16.55 25.46 -10.46
CA TYR A 89 16.23 24.67 -11.64
C TYR A 89 17.50 24.05 -12.25
N GLU A 90 18.52 24.87 -12.49
CA GLU A 90 19.80 24.41 -13.04
C GLU A 90 20.47 23.35 -12.14
N LEU A 91 20.48 23.59 -10.83
CA LEU A 91 21.11 22.71 -9.84
C LEU A 91 20.45 21.34 -9.74
N LEU A 92 19.12 21.28 -9.80
CA LEU A 92 18.37 20.06 -9.54
C LEU A 92 18.06 19.28 -10.82
N PHE A 93 17.88 19.97 -11.95
CA PHE A 93 17.34 19.36 -13.18
C PHE A 93 18.31 19.37 -14.36
N LEU A 94 19.43 20.11 -14.28
CA LEU A 94 20.47 20.12 -15.30
C LEU A 94 21.73 19.35 -14.85
N GLU A 95 22.20 18.46 -15.71
CA GLU A 95 23.29 17.53 -15.39
C GLU A 95 24.63 17.98 -15.99
N ASN A 96 24.54 18.72 -17.09
CA ASN A 96 25.67 19.16 -17.88
C ASN A 96 26.39 20.34 -17.21
N VAL A 97 25.93 20.75 -16.03
CA VAL A 97 26.47 21.86 -15.27
C VAL A 97 26.82 21.37 -13.87
N PRO A 98 28.11 21.42 -13.48
CA PRO A 98 28.52 21.06 -12.13
C PRO A 98 27.84 21.97 -11.10
N PRO A 99 27.32 21.44 -9.97
CA PRO A 99 26.60 22.23 -8.97
C PRO A 99 27.37 23.45 -8.48
N ILE A 100 28.66 23.29 -8.21
CA ILE A 100 29.54 24.36 -7.73
C ILE A 100 29.64 25.49 -8.77
N VAL A 101 29.68 25.14 -10.06
CA VAL A 101 29.72 26.13 -11.14
C VAL A 101 28.40 26.90 -11.20
N SER A 102 27.25 26.23 -11.07
CA SER A 102 25.94 26.89 -11.02
C SER A 102 25.85 27.89 -9.85
N ILE A 103 26.30 27.49 -8.66
CA ILE A 103 26.31 28.35 -7.46
C ILE A 103 27.23 29.55 -7.67
N ASN A 104 28.48 29.32 -8.10
CA ASN A 104 29.45 30.40 -8.32
C ASN A 104 28.94 31.41 -9.35
N GLU A 105 28.34 30.94 -10.45
CA GLU A 105 27.78 31.83 -11.47
C GLU A 105 26.57 32.62 -10.96
N ALA A 106 25.71 32.01 -10.15
CA ALA A 106 24.60 32.71 -9.51
C ALA A 106 25.07 33.79 -8.53
N VAL A 107 26.11 33.51 -7.74
CA VAL A 107 26.72 34.47 -6.81
C VAL A 107 27.33 35.66 -7.55
N GLU A 108 28.02 35.42 -8.66
CA GLU A 108 28.59 36.50 -9.49
C GLU A 108 27.49 37.36 -10.15
N ILE A 109 26.40 36.75 -10.60
CA ILE A 109 25.24 37.48 -11.13
C ILE A 109 24.58 38.30 -10.00
N ALA A 110 24.43 37.72 -8.80
CA ALA A 110 23.84 38.41 -7.65
C ALA A 110 24.67 39.62 -7.22
N LYS A 111 26.01 39.53 -7.22
CA LYS A 111 26.89 40.67 -6.94
C LYS A 111 26.77 41.79 -7.99
N ARG A 112 26.46 41.45 -9.24
CA ARG A 112 26.37 42.41 -10.35
C ARG A 112 25.02 43.13 -10.39
N TYR A 113 23.93 42.42 -10.14
CA TYR A 113 22.57 42.95 -10.34
C TYR A 113 21.78 43.17 -9.04
N GLY A 114 22.24 42.61 -7.93
CA GLY A 114 21.60 42.70 -6.63
C GLY A 114 22.19 43.78 -5.71
N THR A 115 21.96 43.60 -4.42
CA THR A 115 22.47 44.43 -3.33
C THR A 115 23.84 43.93 -2.84
N PRO A 116 24.57 44.70 -2.00
CA PRO A 116 25.84 44.26 -1.42
C PRO A 116 25.78 42.90 -0.70
N ASP A 117 24.64 42.56 -0.09
CA ASP A 117 24.44 41.31 0.64
C ASP A 117 23.91 40.16 -0.21
N SER A 118 23.44 40.43 -1.44
CA SER A 118 22.79 39.45 -2.32
C SER A 118 23.68 38.25 -2.65
N GLY A 119 24.99 38.48 -2.86
CA GLY A 119 25.93 37.39 -3.13
C GLY A 119 26.04 36.38 -1.98
N LYS A 120 26.13 36.88 -0.73
CA LYS A 120 26.20 36.01 0.47
C LYS A 120 24.88 35.28 0.70
N PHE A 121 23.76 35.99 0.53
CA PHE A 121 22.42 35.45 0.68
C PHE A 121 22.16 34.31 -0.32
N VAL A 122 22.37 34.56 -1.62
CA VAL A 122 22.19 33.56 -2.68
C VAL A 122 23.07 32.34 -2.43
N ASN A 123 24.35 32.54 -2.09
CA ASN A 123 25.25 31.43 -1.77
C ASN A 123 24.73 30.57 -0.61
N GLY A 124 24.32 31.20 0.50
CA GLY A 124 23.86 30.51 1.69
C GLY A 124 22.58 29.67 1.49
N ILE A 125 21.69 30.09 0.59
CA ILE A 125 20.50 29.31 0.23
C ILE A 125 20.86 28.16 -0.71
N LEU A 126 21.61 28.43 -1.77
CA LEU A 126 21.95 27.43 -2.77
C LEU A 126 22.85 26.32 -2.22
N ASP A 127 23.76 26.62 -1.29
CA ASP A 127 24.58 25.61 -0.61
C ASP A 127 23.75 24.63 0.21
N LYS A 128 22.66 25.11 0.86
CA LYS A 128 21.72 24.23 1.58
C LYS A 128 20.91 23.38 0.62
N ILE A 129 20.42 23.96 -0.48
CA ILE A 129 19.65 23.22 -1.50
C ILE A 129 20.52 22.19 -2.22
N ARG A 130 21.82 22.48 -2.42
CA ARG A 130 22.77 21.52 -3.00
C ARG A 130 22.85 20.22 -2.19
N GLN A 131 22.64 20.28 -0.86
CA GLN A 131 22.63 19.08 -0.01
C GLN A 131 21.44 18.15 -0.33
N GLU A 132 20.35 18.67 -0.90
CA GLU A 132 19.22 17.86 -1.42
C GLU A 132 19.55 17.09 -2.72
N ARG A 133 20.79 17.19 -3.24
CA ARG A 133 21.28 16.40 -4.38
C ARG A 133 22.15 15.21 -3.95
N GLY A 134 22.46 15.07 -2.66
CA GLY A 134 23.41 14.08 -2.12
C GLY A 134 22.78 12.93 -1.34
N PRO A 135 23.60 12.00 -0.80
CA PRO A 135 23.13 10.94 0.10
C PRO A 135 22.46 11.56 1.34
N GLY A 136 21.15 11.35 1.50
CA GLY A 136 20.35 11.94 2.59
C GLY A 136 19.30 12.98 2.14
N SER A 137 19.16 13.23 0.84
CA SER A 137 18.08 14.07 0.29
C SER A 137 16.68 13.52 0.55
N SER A 138 15.68 14.39 0.64
CA SER A 138 14.28 13.97 0.73
C SER A 138 13.78 13.24 -0.52
N LEU A 139 14.40 13.50 -1.68
CA LEU A 139 14.07 12.90 -2.98
C LEU A 139 15.32 12.28 -3.64
N ASN A 140 15.18 11.08 -4.16
CA ASN A 140 16.27 10.26 -4.73
C ASN A 140 16.34 10.37 -6.26
N TRP A 141 16.74 11.56 -6.75
CA TRP A 141 16.84 11.87 -8.18
C TRP A 141 17.78 10.94 -8.94
N THR A 142 18.93 10.60 -8.33
CA THR A 142 19.91 9.68 -8.91
C THR A 142 19.34 8.28 -9.07
N TYR A 143 18.56 7.79 -8.08
CA TYR A 143 17.87 6.51 -8.18
C TYR A 143 16.81 6.51 -9.28
N LEU A 144 15.96 7.55 -9.34
CA LEU A 144 14.96 7.72 -10.41
C LEU A 144 15.62 7.59 -11.79
N LYS A 145 16.66 8.40 -12.02
CA LYS A 145 17.37 8.42 -13.31
C LYS A 145 18.01 7.07 -13.63
N ASN A 146 18.81 6.53 -12.71
CA ASN A 146 19.53 5.28 -12.93
C ASN A 146 18.56 4.11 -13.16
N SER A 147 17.42 4.11 -12.46
CA SER A 147 16.39 3.08 -12.62
C SER A 147 15.76 3.13 -14.01
N LEU A 148 15.42 4.32 -14.51
CA LEU A 148 14.81 4.48 -15.84
C LEU A 148 15.84 4.26 -16.96
N GLN A 149 17.06 4.79 -16.83
CA GLN A 149 18.11 4.63 -17.84
C GLN A 149 18.61 3.19 -17.97
N LYS A 150 18.55 2.38 -16.91
CA LYS A 150 18.94 0.96 -16.96
C LYS A 150 17.81 0.05 -17.43
N ASP A 151 16.57 0.54 -17.46
CA ASP A 151 15.40 -0.25 -17.81
C ASP A 151 15.34 -0.52 -19.32
N ALA A 152 15.35 -1.80 -19.69
CA ALA A 152 15.29 -2.23 -21.09
C ALA A 152 13.99 -1.77 -21.79
N TYR A 153 12.86 -1.73 -21.08
CA TYR A 153 11.57 -1.35 -21.66
C TYR A 153 11.51 0.15 -21.97
N PHE A 154 12.03 0.99 -21.09
CA PHE A 154 12.11 2.44 -21.34
C PHE A 154 13.10 2.77 -22.45
N LYS A 155 14.26 2.09 -22.51
CA LYS A 155 15.19 2.24 -23.64
C LYS A 155 14.53 1.92 -24.97
N GLU A 156 13.79 0.82 -25.01
CA GLU A 156 13.09 0.40 -26.23
C GLU A 156 12.00 1.41 -26.61
N LEU A 157 11.16 1.85 -25.67
CA LEU A 157 10.17 2.91 -25.91
C LEU A 157 10.79 4.17 -26.48
N THR A 158 11.89 4.63 -25.89
CA THR A 158 12.60 5.83 -26.34
C THR A 158 13.15 5.67 -27.76
N ARG A 159 13.63 4.47 -28.12
CA ARG A 159 14.10 4.15 -29.48
C ARG A 159 12.99 4.22 -30.52
N ILE A 160 11.78 3.75 -30.19
CA ILE A 160 10.67 3.63 -31.15
C ILE A 160 9.72 4.82 -31.19
N LYS A 161 9.67 5.66 -30.15
CA LYS A 161 8.68 6.76 -30.04
C LYS A 161 8.81 7.82 -31.12
N GLY A 162 9.97 7.97 -31.75
CA GLY A 162 10.21 9.01 -32.75
C GLY A 162 9.87 10.40 -32.19
N LYS A 163 8.93 11.10 -32.85
CA LYS A 163 8.46 12.43 -32.44
C LYS A 163 7.33 12.41 -31.40
N GLU A 164 6.78 11.24 -31.09
CA GLU A 164 5.70 11.10 -30.12
C GLU A 164 6.19 11.47 -28.72
N LYS A 165 5.33 12.17 -27.99
CA LYS A 165 5.57 12.53 -26.59
C LYS A 165 5.00 11.48 -25.67
N LEU A 166 5.84 11.00 -24.75
CA LEU A 166 5.49 10.00 -23.76
C LEU A 166 5.84 10.52 -22.38
N TRP A 167 4.92 10.40 -21.43
CA TRP A 167 5.14 10.83 -20.05
C TRP A 167 4.94 9.69 -19.08
N LEU A 168 5.94 9.43 -18.24
CA LEU A 168 5.77 8.56 -17.08
C LEU A 168 5.03 9.32 -15.98
N VAL A 169 3.94 8.75 -15.47
CA VAL A 169 3.07 9.42 -14.49
C VAL A 169 2.77 8.54 -13.27
N GLY A 170 2.14 9.15 -12.27
CA GLY A 170 1.47 8.40 -11.20
C GLY A 170 2.39 7.82 -10.12
N GLY A 171 1.95 6.71 -9.54
CA GLY A 171 2.59 6.12 -8.35
C GLY A 171 4.00 5.60 -8.62
N CYS A 172 4.33 5.21 -9.86
CA CYS A 172 5.67 4.76 -10.22
C CYS A 172 6.69 5.90 -10.09
N LEU A 173 6.41 7.07 -10.67
CA LEU A 173 7.30 8.23 -10.59
C LEU A 173 7.54 8.65 -9.14
N ARG A 174 6.47 8.69 -8.33
CA ARG A 174 6.56 8.91 -6.88
C ARG A 174 7.46 7.91 -6.18
N ASN A 175 7.28 6.61 -6.44
CA ASN A 175 8.07 5.55 -5.80
C ASN A 175 9.56 5.68 -6.16
N LEU A 176 9.87 5.94 -7.44
CA LEU A 176 11.24 6.15 -7.89
C LEU A 176 11.88 7.38 -7.25
N LEU A 177 11.14 8.49 -7.12
CA LEU A 177 11.59 9.67 -6.37
C LEU A 177 11.82 9.39 -4.88
N LEU A 178 11.15 8.40 -4.30
CA LEU A 178 11.37 7.96 -2.91
C LEU A 178 12.41 6.84 -2.78
N GLY A 179 13.11 6.47 -3.86
CA GLY A 179 14.11 5.40 -3.85
C GLY A 179 13.51 3.98 -3.72
N ARG A 180 12.24 3.80 -4.07
CA ARG A 180 11.51 2.53 -3.97
C ARG A 180 11.38 1.87 -5.34
N GLU A 181 11.16 0.55 -5.34
CA GLU A 181 11.01 -0.23 -6.57
C GLU A 181 9.88 0.28 -7.49
N LYS A 182 10.11 0.14 -8.80
CA LYS A 182 9.10 0.35 -9.84
C LYS A 182 8.02 -0.73 -9.73
N LYS A 183 6.75 -0.31 -9.64
CA LYS A 183 5.57 -1.17 -9.72
C LYS A 183 4.50 -0.42 -10.49
N ASP A 184 3.78 -1.14 -11.35
CA ASP A 184 2.67 -0.64 -12.17
C ASP A 184 3.03 0.65 -12.94
N LEU A 185 3.59 0.47 -14.14
CA LEU A 185 4.13 1.57 -14.95
C LEU A 185 2.98 2.26 -15.70
N ASP A 186 2.72 3.53 -15.41
CA ASP A 186 1.71 4.32 -16.14
C ASP A 186 2.38 5.29 -17.11
N VAL A 187 2.09 5.16 -18.40
CA VAL A 187 2.62 6.03 -19.46
C VAL A 187 1.47 6.75 -20.16
N VAL A 188 1.52 8.07 -20.23
CA VAL A 188 0.57 8.89 -20.98
C VAL A 188 1.14 9.19 -22.37
N LEU A 189 0.27 9.16 -23.39
CA LEU A 189 0.59 9.42 -24.79
C LEU A 189 -0.49 10.25 -25.49
N ASP A 190 -0.18 10.79 -26.67
CA ASP A 190 -1.07 11.61 -27.48
C ASP A 190 -1.65 10.87 -28.71
N ASP A 191 -1.11 9.72 -29.07
CA ASP A 191 -1.53 8.90 -30.21
C ASP A 191 -2.84 8.11 -29.96
N PRO A 192 -4.00 8.54 -30.52
CA PRO A 192 -5.30 7.91 -30.28
C PRO A 192 -5.40 6.49 -30.86
N GLU A 193 -4.57 6.16 -31.85
CA GLU A 193 -4.51 4.85 -32.48
C GLU A 193 -3.61 3.87 -31.72
N PHE A 194 -2.89 4.32 -30.68
CA PHE A 194 -1.93 3.51 -29.92
C PHE A 194 -0.90 2.78 -30.81
N ARG A 195 -0.55 3.33 -31.98
CA ARG A 195 0.41 2.76 -32.94
C ARG A 195 1.74 2.49 -32.26
N ILE A 196 2.20 3.41 -31.42
CA ILE A 196 3.44 3.24 -30.68
C ILE A 196 3.39 2.03 -29.72
N VAL A 197 2.23 1.77 -29.11
CA VAL A 197 2.04 0.62 -28.22
C VAL A 197 2.03 -0.68 -29.01
N HIS A 198 1.39 -0.70 -30.18
CA HIS A 198 1.40 -1.87 -31.07
C HIS A 198 2.83 -2.21 -31.53
N LEU A 199 3.60 -1.21 -31.94
CA LEU A 199 5.02 -1.37 -32.26
C LEU A 199 5.81 -1.86 -31.06
N PHE A 200 5.63 -1.25 -29.89
CA PHE A 200 6.31 -1.63 -28.65
C PHE A 200 6.10 -3.10 -28.30
N VAL A 201 4.84 -3.56 -28.29
CA VAL A 201 4.46 -4.94 -27.95
C VAL A 201 5.17 -5.96 -28.84
N SER A 202 5.25 -5.68 -30.14
CA SER A 202 5.95 -6.55 -31.11
C SER A 202 7.44 -6.68 -30.82
N GLN A 203 8.10 -5.60 -30.37
CA GLN A 203 9.54 -5.58 -30.11
C GLN A 203 9.90 -6.32 -28.81
N VAL A 204 9.09 -6.13 -27.76
CA VAL A 204 9.38 -6.68 -26.43
C VAL A 204 8.76 -8.06 -26.16
N LYS A 205 8.10 -8.66 -27.15
CA LYS A 205 7.41 -9.96 -27.04
C LYS A 205 6.44 -10.01 -25.85
N ALA A 206 5.67 -8.94 -25.65
CA ALA A 206 4.66 -8.83 -24.60
C ALA A 206 3.25 -9.14 -25.13
N SER A 207 2.29 -9.26 -24.22
CA SER A 207 0.87 -9.39 -24.56
C SER A 207 0.15 -8.06 -24.38
N LEU A 208 -0.70 -7.67 -25.34
CA LEU A 208 -1.53 -6.48 -25.27
C LEU A 208 -2.95 -6.83 -24.81
N VAL A 209 -3.44 -6.15 -23.77
CA VAL A 209 -4.81 -6.25 -23.29
C VAL A 209 -5.50 -4.90 -23.49
N VAL A 210 -6.57 -4.89 -24.26
CA VAL A 210 -7.41 -3.71 -24.47
C VAL A 210 -8.42 -3.63 -23.33
N LEU A 211 -8.29 -2.63 -22.45
CA LEU A 211 -9.18 -2.47 -21.29
C LEU A 211 -10.39 -1.59 -21.61
N ASN A 212 -10.18 -0.48 -22.31
CA ASN A 212 -11.24 0.42 -22.79
C ASN A 212 -10.72 1.28 -23.95
N SER A 213 -11.52 2.21 -24.48
CA SER A 213 -11.11 3.08 -25.61
C SER A 213 -9.83 3.89 -25.35
N THR A 214 -9.58 4.27 -24.10
CA THR A 214 -8.48 5.17 -23.69
C THR A 214 -7.32 4.47 -22.96
N LEU A 215 -7.41 3.16 -22.71
CA LEU A 215 -6.43 2.42 -21.90
C LEU A 215 -6.02 1.12 -22.57
N ARG A 216 -4.71 0.91 -22.65
CA ARG A 216 -4.08 -0.33 -23.12
C ARG A 216 -3.13 -0.82 -22.05
N ARG A 217 -3.21 -2.11 -21.70
CA ARG A 217 -2.29 -2.75 -20.75
C ARG A 217 -1.36 -3.69 -21.48
N VAL A 218 -0.06 -3.46 -21.35
CA VAL A 218 0.99 -4.35 -21.84
C VAL A 218 1.44 -5.23 -20.68
N VAL A 219 1.40 -6.55 -20.88
CA VAL A 219 1.80 -7.56 -19.90
C VAL A 219 3.10 -8.21 -20.36
N PHE A 220 4.17 -8.01 -19.60
CA PHE A 220 5.50 -8.53 -19.93
C PHE A 220 5.68 -10.00 -19.46
N PRO A 221 6.65 -10.72 -20.05
CA PRO A 221 7.13 -11.99 -19.50
C PRO A 221 7.54 -11.80 -18.02
N GLY A 222 6.91 -12.53 -17.10
CA GLY A 222 7.10 -12.36 -15.65
C GLY A 222 6.01 -11.58 -14.92
N LYS A 223 4.87 -11.28 -15.56
CA LYS A 223 3.65 -10.65 -14.98
C LYS A 223 3.77 -9.17 -14.60
N ALA A 224 4.88 -8.50 -14.90
CA ALA A 224 4.93 -7.04 -14.80
C ALA A 224 4.00 -6.41 -15.84
N THR A 225 3.40 -5.27 -15.51
CA THR A 225 2.46 -4.57 -16.40
C THR A 225 2.84 -3.11 -16.60
N MET A 226 2.57 -2.61 -17.81
CA MET A 226 2.65 -1.20 -18.17
C MET A 226 1.36 -0.76 -18.84
N ASP A 227 0.73 0.25 -18.26
CA ASP A 227 -0.53 0.82 -18.73
C ASP A 227 -0.23 2.07 -19.56
N PHE A 228 -0.71 2.07 -20.79
CA PHE A 228 -0.67 3.21 -21.71
C PHE A 228 -2.03 3.90 -21.73
N ILE A 229 -2.04 5.18 -21.37
CA ILE A 229 -3.23 5.99 -21.17
C ILE A 229 -3.25 7.10 -22.23
N LEU A 230 -4.34 7.19 -22.98
CA LEU A 230 -4.55 8.29 -23.92
C LEU A 230 -4.85 9.59 -23.14
N LYS A 231 -4.13 10.67 -23.46
CA LYS A 231 -4.34 11.99 -22.87
C LYS A 231 -5.78 12.46 -23.12
N LYS A 232 -6.54 12.73 -22.05
CA LYS A 232 -7.98 13.04 -22.14
C LYS A 232 -8.29 14.49 -22.52
N SER A 233 -7.41 15.42 -22.16
CA SER A 233 -7.58 16.87 -22.33
C SER A 233 -6.56 17.45 -23.32
N GLY A 234 -6.83 18.66 -23.83
CA GLY A 234 -5.90 19.36 -24.71
C GLY A 234 -4.50 19.60 -24.09
N SER A 235 -4.39 19.57 -22.75
CA SER A 235 -3.12 19.69 -22.03
C SER A 235 -2.90 18.53 -21.06
N LEU A 236 -1.63 18.16 -20.85
CA LEU A 236 -1.22 17.15 -19.85
C LEU A 236 -1.53 17.64 -18.42
N ASN A 237 -1.35 18.94 -18.15
CA ASN A 237 -1.66 19.52 -16.84
C ASN A 237 -3.12 19.29 -16.44
N ALA A 238 -4.07 19.45 -17.37
CA ALA A 238 -5.48 19.20 -17.09
C ALA A 238 -5.77 17.72 -16.78
N ASP A 239 -5.04 16.77 -17.38
CA ASP A 239 -5.15 15.34 -17.04
C ASP A 239 -4.59 15.05 -15.65
N LEU A 240 -3.42 15.62 -15.32
CA LEU A 240 -2.79 15.46 -14.01
C LEU A 240 -3.66 16.02 -12.87
N LEU A 241 -4.34 17.17 -13.09
CA LEU A 241 -5.26 17.76 -12.12
C LEU A 241 -6.51 16.90 -11.84
N GLN A 242 -6.84 15.93 -12.71
CA GLN A 242 -7.96 15.00 -12.47
C GLN A 242 -7.61 13.84 -11.52
N ARG A 243 -6.32 13.66 -11.23
CA ARG A 243 -5.82 12.57 -10.37
C ARG A 243 -6.20 12.77 -8.90
N ASP A 244 -5.85 11.78 -8.08
CA ASP A 244 -6.28 11.70 -6.69
C ASP A 244 -5.52 12.67 -5.78
N PHE A 245 -4.20 12.56 -5.73
CA PHE A 245 -3.36 13.33 -4.82
C PHE A 245 -2.22 14.02 -5.55
N THR A 246 -1.75 15.14 -5.00
CA THR A 246 -0.63 15.93 -5.56
C THR A 246 0.59 15.07 -5.83
N ILE A 247 0.97 14.21 -4.88
CA ILE A 247 2.10 13.27 -4.99
C ILE A 247 1.98 12.23 -6.12
N ASN A 248 0.78 12.05 -6.68
CA ASN A 248 0.51 11.15 -7.81
C ASN A 248 0.19 11.91 -9.11
N ALA A 249 0.15 13.24 -9.07
CA ALA A 249 -0.08 14.12 -10.22
C ALA A 249 1.23 14.66 -10.80
N LEU A 250 2.32 13.93 -10.62
CA LEU A 250 3.61 14.22 -11.25
C LEU A 250 3.70 13.52 -12.61
N ALA A 251 4.35 14.17 -13.56
CA ALA A 251 4.72 13.59 -14.84
C ALA A 251 6.20 13.83 -15.17
N LEU A 252 6.82 12.88 -15.86
CA LEU A 252 8.18 12.97 -16.35
C LEU A 252 8.18 12.74 -17.86
N ASP A 253 8.60 13.74 -18.64
CA ASP A 253 8.75 13.61 -20.10
C ASP A 253 9.93 12.68 -20.40
N LEU A 254 9.63 11.54 -21.03
CA LEU A 254 10.61 10.49 -21.34
C LEU A 254 11.67 10.92 -22.37
N ASP A 255 11.52 12.07 -23.04
CA ASP A 255 12.57 12.68 -23.86
C ASP A 255 13.90 12.87 -23.11
N PHE A 256 13.87 12.99 -21.78
CA PHE A 256 15.08 13.13 -20.97
C PHE A 256 16.03 11.93 -21.05
N LEU A 257 15.54 10.78 -21.55
CA LEU A 257 16.38 9.60 -21.75
C LEU A 257 17.34 9.78 -22.94
N ASP A 258 16.95 10.55 -23.96
CA ASP A 258 17.78 10.89 -25.11
C ASP A 258 18.48 12.25 -24.95
N LYS A 259 17.78 13.20 -24.33
CA LYS A 259 18.25 14.59 -24.17
C LYS A 259 18.82 14.77 -22.77
N ALA A 260 19.94 15.47 -22.68
CA ALA A 260 20.59 15.69 -21.41
C ALA A 260 19.76 16.63 -20.51
N GLY A 261 19.02 16.09 -19.53
CA GLY A 261 18.42 16.75 -18.37
C GLY A 261 16.90 16.56 -18.21
N LEU A 262 16.46 16.45 -16.96
CA LEU A 262 15.11 16.02 -16.56
C LEU A 262 14.07 17.11 -16.84
N SER A 263 12.94 16.71 -17.46
CA SER A 263 11.75 17.56 -17.61
C SER A 263 10.60 16.95 -16.83
N LEU A 264 10.50 17.37 -15.57
CA LEU A 264 9.41 17.00 -14.68
C LEU A 264 8.30 18.07 -14.77
N ILE A 265 7.06 17.62 -14.67
CA ILE A 265 5.87 18.45 -14.65
C ILE A 265 5.14 18.17 -13.33
N ASP A 266 4.95 19.22 -12.56
CA ASP A 266 4.20 19.24 -11.31
C ASP A 266 3.17 20.37 -11.42
N PRO A 267 1.88 20.06 -11.69
CA PRO A 267 0.87 21.10 -11.91
C PRO A 267 0.51 21.86 -10.64
N GLU A 268 0.85 21.33 -9.46
CA GLU A 268 0.53 21.88 -8.15
C GLU A 268 1.76 21.77 -7.23
N THR A 269 1.66 21.07 -6.09
CA THR A 269 2.69 20.98 -5.06
C THR A 269 3.14 19.54 -4.78
N GLY A 270 3.10 18.64 -5.78
CA GLY A 270 3.37 17.22 -5.57
C GLY A 270 4.79 16.92 -5.05
N LEU A 271 5.79 17.63 -5.53
CA LEU A 271 7.17 17.51 -5.03
C LEU A 271 7.31 18.03 -3.59
N GLU A 272 6.67 19.16 -3.28
CA GLU A 272 6.64 19.70 -1.92
C GLU A 272 6.01 18.71 -0.95
N ASP A 273 4.86 18.14 -1.32
CA ASP A 273 4.14 17.19 -0.49
C ASP A 273 4.93 15.89 -0.31
N LEU A 274 5.72 15.47 -1.31
CA LEU A 274 6.67 14.36 -1.15
C LEU A 274 7.78 14.68 -0.14
N ILE A 275 8.36 15.88 -0.21
CA ILE A 275 9.42 16.33 0.71
C ILE A 275 8.88 16.43 2.15
N ASN A 276 7.67 16.95 2.30
CA ASN A 276 7.03 17.16 3.61
C ASN A 276 6.28 15.93 4.12
N LYS A 277 6.30 14.80 3.38
CA LYS A 277 5.56 13.58 3.71
C LYS A 277 4.07 13.81 3.92
N LYS A 278 3.43 14.57 3.03
CA LYS A 278 2.00 14.91 3.09
C LYS A 278 1.20 14.27 1.97
N ILE A 279 -0.04 13.92 2.26
CA ILE A 279 -1.05 13.50 1.29
C ILE A 279 -2.09 14.60 1.19
N ARG A 280 -2.07 15.31 0.06
CA ARG A 280 -2.95 16.43 -0.25
C ARG A 280 -3.85 16.11 -1.42
N LEU A 281 -5.12 16.52 -1.32
CA LEU A 281 -6.12 16.35 -2.36
C LEU A 281 -5.98 17.47 -3.40
N LEU A 282 -6.00 17.12 -4.69
CA LEU A 282 -5.97 18.12 -5.78
C LEU A 282 -7.28 18.91 -5.89
N ARG A 283 -8.41 18.20 -5.80
CA ARG A 283 -9.75 18.77 -5.99
C ARG A 283 -10.74 18.11 -5.04
N GLU A 284 -11.57 18.91 -4.38
CA GLU A 284 -12.58 18.41 -3.43
C GLU A 284 -13.60 17.48 -4.09
N LYS A 285 -14.06 17.84 -5.30
CA LYS A 285 -14.99 17.02 -6.10
C LYS A 285 -14.45 15.65 -6.46
N SER A 286 -13.14 15.46 -6.40
CA SER A 286 -12.51 14.20 -6.79
C SER A 286 -12.90 13.03 -5.88
N LEU A 287 -13.21 13.29 -4.60
CA LEU A 287 -13.74 12.28 -3.68
C LEU A 287 -15.20 11.89 -3.99
N GLU A 288 -15.98 12.77 -4.62
CA GLU A 288 -17.33 12.44 -5.07
C GLU A 288 -17.30 11.64 -6.37
N GLU A 289 -16.39 12.01 -7.29
CA GLU A 289 -16.14 11.31 -8.56
C GLU A 289 -15.63 9.88 -8.33
N ASP A 290 -14.69 9.67 -7.39
CA ASP A 290 -14.24 8.34 -6.97
C ASP A 290 -14.11 8.25 -5.43
N PRO A 291 -15.17 7.82 -4.73
CA PRO A 291 -15.17 7.70 -3.26
C PRO A 291 -14.09 6.76 -2.70
N LEU A 292 -13.54 5.86 -3.52
CA LEU A 292 -12.43 4.99 -3.14
C LEU A 292 -11.18 5.78 -2.75
N ARG A 293 -11.05 7.03 -3.21
CA ARG A 293 -9.92 7.92 -2.87
C ARG A 293 -9.81 8.18 -1.36
N MET A 294 -10.91 8.13 -0.60
CA MET A 294 -10.85 8.21 0.88
C MET A 294 -10.03 7.06 1.48
N LEU A 295 -10.24 5.83 1.00
CA LEU A 295 -9.48 4.66 1.45
C LEU A 295 -8.07 4.65 0.87
N ARG A 296 -7.87 5.13 -0.37
CA ARG A 296 -6.53 5.30 -0.97
C ARG A 296 -5.66 6.26 -0.18
N ALA A 297 -6.22 7.33 0.38
CA ALA A 297 -5.48 8.26 1.22
C ALA A 297 -4.91 7.53 2.45
N LEU A 298 -5.74 6.75 3.15
CA LEU A 298 -5.31 5.93 4.29
C LEU A 298 -4.28 4.86 3.88
N ARG A 299 -4.49 4.20 2.74
CA ARG A 299 -3.51 3.25 2.18
C ARG A 299 -2.16 3.92 1.95
N LEU A 300 -2.14 5.06 1.27
CA LEU A 300 -0.90 5.76 0.95
C LEU A 300 -0.21 6.27 2.22
N ALA A 301 -0.96 6.77 3.20
CA ALA A 301 -0.43 7.20 4.48
C ALA A 301 0.29 6.03 5.18
N SER A 302 -0.36 4.87 5.21
CA SER A 302 0.20 3.64 5.77
C SER A 302 1.42 3.13 5.01
N GLN A 303 1.41 3.15 3.68
CA GLN A 303 2.52 2.62 2.89
C GLN A 303 3.74 3.54 2.84
N LEU A 304 3.52 4.85 2.86
CA LEU A 304 4.58 5.85 2.72
C LEU A 304 5.06 6.41 4.05
N ASP A 305 4.32 6.18 5.15
CA ASP A 305 4.51 6.83 6.45
C ASP A 305 4.37 8.36 6.33
N PHE A 306 3.27 8.76 5.69
CA PHE A 306 2.93 10.17 5.37
C PHE A 306 1.70 10.60 6.18
N GLU A 307 1.61 11.90 6.45
CA GLU A 307 0.48 12.53 7.11
C GLU A 307 -0.60 12.90 6.09
N VAL A 308 -1.87 12.63 6.43
CA VAL A 308 -3.03 13.02 5.63
C VAL A 308 -3.46 14.42 6.02
N GLU A 309 -3.70 15.31 5.05
CA GLU A 309 -4.17 16.66 5.35
C GLU A 309 -5.53 16.66 6.06
N GLU A 310 -5.75 17.63 6.95
CA GLU A 310 -6.99 17.76 7.74
C GLU A 310 -8.24 17.88 6.86
N LYS A 311 -8.10 18.52 5.69
CA LYS A 311 -9.18 18.67 4.71
C LYS A 311 -9.70 17.32 4.21
N ILE A 312 -8.83 16.35 3.95
CA ILE A 312 -9.23 14.98 3.57
C ILE A 312 -9.96 14.32 4.73
N ALA A 313 -9.49 14.49 5.97
CA ALA A 313 -10.15 13.91 7.14
C ALA A 313 -11.58 14.48 7.32
N HIS A 314 -11.75 15.80 7.19
CA HIS A 314 -13.07 16.46 7.27
C HIS A 314 -14.01 15.99 6.15
N LEU A 315 -13.52 15.93 4.91
CA LEU A 315 -14.30 15.43 3.77
C LEU A 315 -14.65 13.95 3.92
N THR A 316 -13.73 13.15 4.46
CA THR A 316 -13.96 11.72 4.70
C THR A 316 -15.06 11.51 5.73
N SER A 317 -15.07 12.27 6.83
CA SER A 317 -16.13 12.20 7.83
C SER A 317 -17.50 12.55 7.24
N SER A 318 -17.60 13.64 6.47
CA SER A 318 -18.87 14.10 5.90
C SER A 318 -19.36 13.26 4.71
N LYS A 319 -18.47 12.71 3.88
CA LYS A 319 -18.80 11.99 2.64
C LYS A 319 -18.59 10.47 2.70
N SER A 320 -18.23 9.91 3.86
CA SER A 320 -17.98 8.48 4.06
C SER A 320 -19.08 7.57 3.51
N SER A 321 -20.35 8.00 3.53
CA SER A 321 -21.49 7.25 3.00
C SER A 321 -21.37 6.91 1.51
N LEU A 322 -20.66 7.72 0.72
CA LEU A 322 -20.44 7.50 -0.70
C LEU A 322 -19.63 6.24 -0.99
N ILE A 323 -18.85 5.75 -0.02
CA ILE A 323 -18.07 4.50 -0.19
C ILE A 323 -18.97 3.30 -0.48
N LYS A 324 -20.24 3.33 -0.08
CA LYS A 324 -21.22 2.27 -0.36
C LYS A 324 -21.52 2.11 -1.85
N LYS A 325 -21.27 3.14 -2.68
CA LYS A 325 -21.42 3.09 -4.14
C LYS A 325 -20.25 2.38 -4.83
N VAL A 326 -19.13 2.18 -4.14
CA VAL A 326 -17.93 1.57 -4.71
C VAL A 326 -18.06 0.04 -4.67
N ALA A 327 -17.64 -0.62 -5.77
CA ALA A 327 -17.62 -2.07 -5.86
C ALA A 327 -16.76 -2.69 -4.73
N GLY A 328 -17.28 -3.73 -4.08
CA GLY A 328 -16.65 -4.40 -2.94
C GLY A 328 -15.24 -4.92 -3.23
N GLU A 329 -14.97 -5.37 -4.47
CA GLU A 329 -13.63 -5.80 -4.90
C GLU A 329 -12.61 -4.65 -4.80
N ARG A 330 -12.98 -3.44 -5.26
CA ARG A 330 -12.07 -2.29 -5.22
C ARG A 330 -11.76 -1.86 -3.78
N ILE A 331 -12.77 -1.91 -2.91
CA ILE A 331 -12.60 -1.62 -1.47
C ILE A 331 -11.67 -2.66 -0.83
N ARG A 332 -11.92 -3.94 -1.10
CA ARG A 332 -11.09 -5.05 -0.63
C ARG A 332 -9.64 -4.86 -1.04
N ASP A 333 -9.39 -4.52 -2.30
CA ASP A 333 -8.04 -4.40 -2.85
C ASP A 333 -7.24 -3.29 -2.15
N GLU A 334 -7.83 -2.11 -1.98
CA GLU A 334 -7.21 -0.99 -1.24
C GLU A 334 -7.01 -1.31 0.25
N LEU A 335 -8.01 -1.97 0.88
CA LEU A 335 -7.93 -2.37 2.29
C LEU A 335 -6.82 -3.40 2.53
N CYS A 336 -6.68 -4.39 1.64
CA CYS A 336 -5.60 -5.38 1.74
C CYS A 336 -4.24 -4.69 1.60
N LEU A 337 -4.08 -3.79 0.64
CA LEU A 337 -2.83 -3.03 0.47
C LEU A 337 -2.51 -2.13 1.67
N PHE A 338 -3.53 -1.58 2.34
CA PHE A 338 -3.38 -0.81 3.58
C PHE A 338 -2.90 -1.69 4.75
N LEU A 339 -3.48 -2.87 4.90
CA LEU A 339 -3.19 -3.81 5.99
C LEU A 339 -1.86 -4.56 5.84
N LYS A 340 -1.24 -4.51 4.66
CA LYS A 340 0.13 -5.03 4.45
C LYS A 340 1.17 -4.36 5.33
N ASN A 341 0.97 -3.10 5.74
CA ASN A 341 1.86 -2.48 6.73
C ASN A 341 1.69 -3.22 8.08
N PRO A 342 2.78 -3.74 8.69
CA PRO A 342 2.72 -4.40 10.00
C PRO A 342 2.09 -3.56 11.11
N PHE A 343 2.13 -2.23 11.00
CA PHE A 343 1.63 -1.27 12.00
C PHE A 343 0.56 -0.34 11.42
N SER A 344 -0.34 -0.87 10.57
CA SER A 344 -1.40 -0.11 9.91
C SER A 344 -2.34 0.63 10.89
N HIS A 345 -2.46 0.15 12.15
CA HIS A 345 -3.26 0.83 13.18
C HIS A 345 -2.85 2.29 13.44
N ARG A 346 -1.57 2.65 13.21
CA ARG A 346 -1.07 4.01 13.45
C ARG A 346 -1.79 5.04 12.56
N CYS A 347 -2.24 4.63 11.39
CA CYS A 347 -2.97 5.48 10.46
C CYS A 347 -4.48 5.58 10.78
N LEU A 348 -4.98 4.81 11.76
CA LEU A 348 -6.39 4.78 12.15
C LEU A 348 -6.68 5.58 13.43
N VAL A 349 -5.70 6.32 13.96
CA VAL A 349 -5.87 7.13 15.18
C VAL A 349 -6.85 8.29 14.95
N ASN A 350 -7.03 8.73 13.71
CA ASN A 350 -7.97 9.78 13.34
C ASN A 350 -9.42 9.25 13.31
N SER A 351 -10.35 9.99 13.91
CA SER A 351 -11.79 9.65 13.97
C SER A 351 -12.43 9.44 12.59
N SER A 352 -11.98 10.17 11.56
CA SER A 352 -12.48 10.05 10.18
C SER A 352 -12.27 8.65 9.58
N ALA A 353 -11.15 7.98 9.90
CA ALA A 353 -10.86 6.64 9.42
C ALA A 353 -11.82 5.61 10.04
N GLY A 354 -12.15 5.77 11.33
CA GLY A 354 -13.14 4.95 12.01
C GLY A 354 -14.53 5.05 11.36
N VAL A 355 -14.98 6.28 11.06
CA VAL A 355 -16.27 6.52 10.38
C VAL A 355 -16.29 5.89 8.99
N LEU A 356 -15.21 6.01 8.21
CA LEU A 356 -15.11 5.39 6.89
C LEU A 356 -15.20 3.86 6.97
N LEU A 357 -14.43 3.25 7.88
CA LEU A 357 -14.44 1.80 8.10
C LEU A 357 -15.80 1.32 8.60
N GLU A 358 -16.49 2.09 9.45
CA GLU A 358 -17.86 1.79 9.87
C GLU A 358 -18.80 1.71 8.67
N LYS A 359 -18.70 2.66 7.72
CA LYS A 359 -19.51 2.59 6.50
C LYS A 359 -19.13 1.41 5.60
N ILE A 360 -17.86 1.01 5.56
CA ILE A 360 -17.36 -0.14 4.78
C ILE A 360 -17.83 -1.49 5.37
N PHE A 361 -17.81 -1.66 6.69
CA PHE A 361 -18.20 -2.92 7.32
C PHE A 361 -19.69 -2.98 7.65
N GLY A 362 -20.33 -1.84 7.83
CA GLY A 362 -21.73 -1.75 8.29
C GLY A 362 -21.87 -1.84 9.81
N GLN A 363 -20.76 -1.78 10.55
CA GLN A 363 -20.69 -1.80 12.00
C GLN A 363 -19.44 -1.06 12.45
N THR A 364 -19.41 -0.57 13.69
CA THR A 364 -18.25 0.10 14.27
C THR A 364 -17.02 -0.81 14.20
N PRO A 365 -15.86 -0.34 13.74
CA PRO A 365 -14.64 -1.14 13.71
C PRO A 365 -13.95 -1.17 15.09
N ASN A 366 -13.34 -2.30 15.43
CA ASN A 366 -12.53 -2.46 16.64
C ASN A 366 -11.05 -2.13 16.34
N LEU A 367 -10.72 -0.84 16.37
CA LEU A 367 -9.36 -0.36 16.07
C LEU A 367 -8.32 -0.85 17.10
N GLU A 368 -8.74 -0.99 18.36
CA GLU A 368 -7.88 -1.47 19.44
C GLU A 368 -7.51 -2.94 19.24
N ASN A 369 -8.42 -3.79 18.76
CA ASN A 369 -8.12 -5.18 18.40
C ASN A 369 -7.08 -5.27 17.28
N LEU A 370 -7.18 -4.43 16.24
CA LEU A 370 -6.18 -4.40 15.19
C LEU A 370 -4.80 -4.02 15.75
N LYS A 371 -4.72 -2.95 16.54
CA LYS A 371 -3.48 -2.50 17.19
C LYS A 371 -2.86 -3.62 18.03
N ARG A 372 -3.66 -4.27 18.87
CA ARG A 372 -3.24 -5.37 19.74
C ARG A 372 -2.77 -6.58 18.95
N LEU A 373 -3.47 -6.95 17.88
CA LEU A 373 -3.06 -8.03 16.98
C LEU A 373 -1.72 -7.72 16.32
N GLU A 374 -1.53 -6.50 15.79
CA GLU A 374 -0.29 -6.08 15.15
C GLU A 374 0.90 -6.08 16.11
N ILE A 375 0.70 -5.62 17.34
CA ILE A 375 1.70 -5.71 18.41
C ILE A 375 2.02 -7.18 18.72
N LEU A 376 1.01 -8.04 18.83
CA LEU A 376 1.18 -9.47 19.14
C LEU A 376 1.94 -10.21 18.03
N LEU A 377 1.66 -9.92 16.76
CA LEU A 377 2.39 -10.51 15.63
C LEU A 377 3.83 -9.99 15.53
N SER A 378 4.11 -8.78 16.04
CA SER A 378 5.44 -8.17 15.98
C SER A 378 6.30 -8.52 17.20
N ASN A 379 5.72 -8.68 18.39
CA ASN A 379 6.43 -8.74 19.67
C ASN A 379 6.77 -10.18 20.10
N GLU A 380 8.06 -10.49 20.16
CA GLU A 380 8.59 -11.79 20.59
C GLU A 380 8.42 -12.08 22.08
N LYS A 381 8.10 -11.08 22.90
CA LYS A 381 7.89 -11.29 24.35
C LYS A 381 6.55 -11.93 24.68
N VAL A 382 5.58 -11.88 23.76
CA VAL A 382 4.20 -12.39 24.01
C VAL A 382 4.04 -13.82 23.53
N LEU A 383 4.65 -14.16 22.37
CA LEU A 383 4.62 -15.50 21.79
C LEU A 383 6.03 -16.09 21.81
N PRO A 384 6.22 -17.34 22.32
CA PRO A 384 7.48 -18.05 22.20
C PRO A 384 7.99 -18.10 20.75
N LYS A 385 9.30 -17.95 20.55
CA LYS A 385 9.91 -17.81 19.22
C LYS A 385 9.55 -18.96 18.27
N ASP A 386 9.63 -20.20 18.76
CA ASP A 386 9.28 -21.41 18.02
C ASP A 386 7.80 -21.44 17.58
N LEU A 387 6.92 -20.89 18.41
CA LEU A 387 5.49 -20.81 18.11
C LEU A 387 5.22 -19.71 17.08
N LYS A 388 5.89 -18.56 17.21
CA LYS A 388 5.77 -17.43 16.29
C LYS A 388 6.16 -17.81 14.87
N GLU A 389 7.30 -18.48 14.68
CA GLU A 389 7.75 -18.95 13.35
C GLU A 389 6.70 -19.85 12.67
N LYS A 390 6.07 -20.77 13.42
CA LYS A 390 5.02 -21.64 12.89
C LYS A 390 3.73 -20.89 12.54
N ILE A 391 3.39 -19.86 13.32
CA ILE A 391 2.26 -18.97 13.04
C ILE A 391 2.53 -18.17 11.77
N ASP A 392 3.71 -17.57 11.63
CA ASP A 392 4.08 -16.79 10.45
C ASP A 392 4.01 -17.65 9.17
N LEU A 393 4.59 -18.87 9.21
CA LEU A 393 4.48 -19.85 8.12
C LEU A 393 3.02 -20.21 7.77
N HIS A 394 2.14 -20.27 8.76
CA HIS A 394 0.71 -20.53 8.54
C HIS A 394 0.00 -19.34 7.90
N LEU A 395 0.33 -18.12 8.32
CA LEU A 395 -0.28 -16.89 7.82
C LEU A 395 0.21 -16.49 6.41
N GLU A 396 1.36 -17.02 5.99
CA GLU A 396 1.98 -16.76 4.67
C GLU A 396 1.64 -17.82 3.60
N LYS A 397 1.08 -18.97 4.00
CA LYS A 397 0.89 -20.16 3.14
C LYS A 397 -0.07 -20.02 1.94
N ASP A 398 -0.78 -18.90 1.78
CA ASP A 398 -1.76 -18.68 0.70
C ASP A 398 -1.27 -17.60 -0.31
N GLU A 399 -0.21 -17.92 -1.07
CA GLU A 399 0.38 -17.01 -2.08
C GLU A 399 -0.43 -16.89 -3.39
N LYS A 400 -1.44 -17.75 -3.60
CA LYS A 400 -2.23 -17.74 -4.86
C LYS A 400 -3.33 -16.67 -4.90
N ALA A 401 -3.65 -16.04 -3.76
CA ALA A 401 -4.67 -15.00 -3.67
C ALA A 401 -4.03 -13.61 -3.49
N MET A 402 -4.72 -12.57 -3.95
CA MET A 402 -4.28 -11.18 -3.78
C MET A 402 -4.27 -10.72 -2.30
N THR A 403 -4.88 -11.51 -1.42
CA THR A 403 -5.04 -11.30 0.02
C THR A 403 -4.41 -12.49 0.75
N SER A 404 -3.45 -12.24 1.64
CA SER A 404 -2.86 -13.32 2.46
C SER A 404 -3.77 -13.71 3.63
N ARG A 405 -3.50 -14.86 4.28
CA ARG A 405 -4.16 -15.22 5.55
C ARG A 405 -3.89 -14.18 6.64
N ARG A 406 -2.68 -13.58 6.65
CA ARG A 406 -2.34 -12.45 7.55
C ARG A 406 -3.26 -11.26 7.34
N ASP A 407 -3.48 -10.86 6.09
CA ASP A 407 -4.37 -9.73 5.76
C ASP A 407 -5.82 -10.03 6.17
N LEU A 408 -6.28 -11.26 5.92
CA LEU A 408 -7.61 -11.73 6.34
C LEU A 408 -7.77 -11.66 7.86
N LEU A 409 -6.74 -12.06 8.61
CA LEU A 409 -6.72 -12.00 10.08
C LEU A 409 -6.86 -10.56 10.60
N LYS A 410 -6.17 -9.61 9.96
CA LYS A 410 -6.30 -8.18 10.29
C LYS A 410 -7.68 -7.62 9.96
N ILE A 411 -8.27 -8.02 8.83
CA ILE A 411 -9.67 -7.66 8.51
C ILE A 411 -10.59 -8.20 9.60
N MET A 412 -10.46 -9.48 9.97
CA MET A 412 -11.27 -10.05 11.05
C MET A 412 -11.09 -9.29 12.37
N ALA A 413 -9.87 -8.90 12.74
CA ALA A 413 -9.61 -8.15 13.96
C ALA A 413 -10.36 -6.81 14.03
N LEU A 414 -10.51 -6.12 12.88
CA LEU A 414 -11.29 -4.87 12.79
C LEU A 414 -12.79 -5.07 13.04
N ILE A 415 -13.33 -6.27 12.89
CA ILE A 415 -14.77 -6.55 13.02
C ILE A 415 -15.08 -7.61 14.07
N PHE A 416 -14.08 -8.03 14.84
CA PHE A 416 -14.23 -9.06 15.87
C PHE A 416 -14.59 -8.42 17.22
N PHE A 417 -15.75 -8.80 17.77
CA PHE A 417 -16.29 -8.27 19.03
C PHE A 417 -16.64 -9.40 20.02
N PRO A 418 -15.75 -9.71 20.98
CA PRO A 418 -16.10 -10.58 22.11
C PRO A 418 -16.44 -9.78 23.38
N PRO A 419 -17.32 -10.22 24.32
CA PRO A 419 -18.43 -11.18 24.26
C PRO A 419 -19.82 -10.55 24.52
N GLY A 420 -20.83 -10.96 23.74
CA GLY A 420 -22.24 -10.56 23.91
C GLY A 420 -22.99 -10.38 22.58
N GLU A 421 -22.24 -10.27 21.49
CA GLU A 421 -22.74 -9.97 20.15
C GLU A 421 -22.64 -11.19 19.21
N GLU A 422 -23.54 -11.25 18.22
CA GLU A 422 -23.42 -12.18 17.09
C GLU A 422 -22.27 -11.75 16.17
N LEU A 423 -21.39 -12.69 15.83
CA LEU A 423 -20.29 -12.41 14.92
C LEU A 423 -20.79 -12.39 13.46
N THR A 424 -20.32 -11.41 12.70
CA THR A 424 -20.73 -11.12 11.31
C THR A 424 -19.51 -11.04 10.36
N LEU A 425 -18.47 -11.83 10.64
CA LEU A 425 -17.27 -11.97 9.82
C LEU A 425 -17.60 -12.40 8.38
N SER A 426 -18.43 -13.43 8.18
CA SER A 426 -18.77 -13.97 6.87
C SER A 426 -19.54 -12.98 6.00
N SER A 427 -20.42 -12.16 6.60
CA SER A 427 -21.19 -11.15 5.86
C SER A 427 -20.28 -10.01 5.39
N ALA A 428 -19.34 -9.56 6.23
CA ALA A 428 -18.29 -8.62 5.84
C ALA A 428 -17.42 -9.19 4.69
N GLY A 429 -17.05 -10.47 4.77
CA GLY A 429 -16.31 -11.15 3.71
C GLY A 429 -17.06 -11.22 2.38
N LYS A 430 -18.37 -11.49 2.41
CA LYS A 430 -19.25 -11.45 1.22
C LYS A 430 -19.34 -10.03 0.64
N ARG A 431 -19.50 -9.02 1.49
CA ARG A 431 -19.58 -7.60 1.07
C ARG A 431 -18.31 -7.13 0.36
N LEU A 432 -17.15 -7.52 0.89
CA LEU A 432 -15.84 -7.27 0.27
C LEU A 432 -15.54 -8.21 -0.91
N LYS A 433 -16.46 -9.13 -1.23
CA LYS A 433 -16.31 -10.15 -2.27
C LYS A 433 -14.98 -10.88 -2.17
N LEU A 434 -14.64 -11.32 -0.96
CA LEU A 434 -13.47 -12.17 -0.72
C LEU A 434 -13.62 -13.52 -1.45
N SER A 435 -12.52 -14.23 -1.62
CA SER A 435 -12.55 -15.58 -2.19
C SER A 435 -13.45 -16.52 -1.38
N ARG A 436 -14.01 -17.54 -2.03
CA ARG A 436 -14.82 -18.56 -1.35
C ARG A 436 -14.06 -19.24 -0.20
N SER A 437 -12.75 -19.43 -0.36
CA SER A 437 -11.89 -19.99 0.70
C SER A 437 -11.78 -19.05 1.91
N HIS A 438 -11.60 -17.75 1.70
CA HIS A 438 -11.52 -16.77 2.79
C HIS A 438 -12.86 -16.62 3.53
N ILE A 439 -13.98 -16.56 2.80
CA ILE A 439 -15.32 -16.53 3.42
C ILE A 439 -15.55 -17.79 4.25
N LYS A 440 -15.10 -18.96 3.78
CA LYS A 440 -15.17 -20.21 4.54
C LYS A 440 -14.34 -20.15 5.83
N ILE A 441 -13.13 -19.60 5.79
CA ILE A 441 -12.29 -19.39 6.99
C ILE A 441 -13.03 -18.49 7.99
N MET A 442 -13.56 -17.35 7.54
CA MET A 442 -14.31 -16.42 8.40
C MET A 442 -15.52 -17.10 9.04
N GLY A 443 -16.31 -17.85 8.26
CA GLY A 443 -17.47 -18.59 8.79
C GLY A 443 -17.11 -19.70 9.76
N ARG A 444 -15.95 -20.32 9.58
CA ARG A 444 -15.42 -21.30 10.53
C ARG A 444 -15.03 -20.64 11.85
N VAL A 445 -14.40 -19.46 11.82
CA VAL A 445 -14.09 -18.69 13.03
C VAL A 445 -15.36 -18.31 13.79
N GLU A 446 -16.42 -17.88 13.09
CA GLU A 446 -17.73 -17.59 13.70
C GLU A 446 -18.32 -18.81 14.42
N GLN A 447 -18.28 -19.99 13.78
CA GLN A 447 -18.80 -21.24 14.34
C GLN A 447 -17.99 -21.73 15.55
N LEU A 448 -16.67 -21.51 15.56
CA LEU A 448 -15.79 -21.99 16.62
C LEU A 448 -15.86 -21.12 17.87
N TYR A 449 -16.16 -19.83 17.74
CA TYR A 449 -16.14 -18.89 18.85
C TYR A 449 -17.08 -19.28 20.03
N PRO A 450 -18.37 -19.63 19.82
CA PRO A 450 -19.24 -20.08 20.90
C PRO A 450 -18.72 -21.33 21.63
N LYS A 451 -18.06 -22.24 20.91
CA LYS A 451 -17.47 -23.46 21.49
C LYS A 451 -16.24 -23.14 22.34
N LEU A 452 -15.43 -22.19 21.88
CA LEU A 452 -14.25 -21.74 22.61
C LEU A 452 -14.60 -21.06 23.94
N LYS A 453 -15.76 -20.39 24.04
CA LYS A 453 -16.26 -19.88 25.34
C LYS A 453 -16.42 -21.00 26.38
N LYS A 454 -16.92 -22.18 25.97
CA LYS A 454 -17.06 -23.34 26.87
C LYS A 454 -15.70 -23.85 27.37
N ILE A 455 -14.69 -23.82 26.50
CA ILE A 455 -13.33 -24.24 26.82
C ILE A 455 -12.66 -23.27 27.78
N ILE A 456 -12.83 -21.96 27.55
CA ILE A 456 -12.33 -20.92 28.47
C ILE A 456 -12.98 -21.06 29.86
N ALA A 457 -14.25 -21.47 29.92
CA ALA A 457 -14.93 -21.75 31.19
C ALA A 457 -14.47 -23.05 31.88
N SER A 458 -13.81 -23.97 31.15
CA SER A 458 -13.37 -25.28 31.67
C SER A 458 -11.96 -25.65 31.18
N PRO A 459 -10.93 -24.84 31.49
CA PRO A 459 -9.60 -24.94 30.88
C PRO A 459 -8.86 -26.25 31.17
N LYS A 460 -9.19 -26.92 32.29
CA LYS A 460 -8.59 -28.20 32.70
C LYS A 460 -9.22 -29.43 32.02
N ASN A 461 -10.28 -29.26 31.24
CA ASN A 461 -10.97 -30.39 30.59
C ASN A 461 -10.22 -30.81 29.32
N THR A 462 -9.37 -31.82 29.44
CA THR A 462 -8.54 -32.34 28.34
C THR A 462 -9.36 -32.94 27.20
N GLN A 463 -10.53 -33.52 27.49
CA GLN A 463 -11.44 -34.06 26.47
C GLN A 463 -12.00 -32.95 25.60
N LEU A 464 -12.53 -31.89 26.22
CA LEU A 464 -13.08 -30.73 25.51
C LEU A 464 -12.01 -29.99 24.70
N ASN A 465 -10.79 -29.88 25.25
CA ASN A 465 -9.66 -29.28 24.52
C ASN A 465 -9.31 -30.11 23.28
N ALA A 466 -9.21 -31.44 23.39
CA ALA A 466 -8.91 -32.32 22.26
C ALA A 466 -10.01 -32.29 21.18
N GLU A 467 -11.28 -32.33 21.60
CA GLU A 467 -12.42 -32.20 20.69
C GLU A 467 -12.37 -30.89 19.91
N PHE A 468 -12.05 -29.79 20.58
CA PHE A 468 -11.93 -28.49 19.93
C PHE A 468 -10.72 -28.39 18.99
N LEU A 469 -9.58 -28.97 19.35
CA LEU A 469 -8.41 -29.01 18.46
C LEU A 469 -8.74 -29.74 17.15
N ILE A 470 -9.43 -30.88 17.25
CA ILE A 470 -9.88 -31.68 16.10
C ILE A 470 -10.89 -30.90 15.27
N GLU A 471 -11.85 -30.27 15.93
CA GLU A 471 -12.88 -29.53 15.25
C GLU A 471 -12.31 -28.29 14.56
N ALA A 472 -11.52 -27.47 15.26
CA ALA A 472 -10.99 -26.20 14.77
C ALA A 472 -10.03 -26.37 13.60
N LYS A 473 -9.26 -27.47 13.57
CA LYS A 473 -8.26 -27.75 12.53
C LYS A 473 -7.31 -26.54 12.36
N LYS A 474 -7.12 -26.08 11.13
CA LYS A 474 -6.21 -24.98 10.76
C LYS A 474 -6.70 -23.65 11.32
N GLU A 475 -8.02 -23.44 11.38
CA GLU A 475 -8.65 -22.19 11.79
C GLU A 475 -8.55 -21.92 13.31
N LEU A 476 -7.97 -22.86 14.07
CA LEU A 476 -7.58 -22.65 15.46
C LEU A 476 -6.63 -21.44 15.58
N VAL A 477 -5.70 -21.29 14.63
CA VAL A 477 -4.70 -20.22 14.68
C VAL A 477 -5.37 -18.86 14.65
N GLU A 478 -6.27 -18.63 13.70
CA GLU A 478 -6.99 -17.36 13.54
C GLU A 478 -7.84 -17.03 14.78
N ILE A 479 -8.66 -17.96 15.27
CA ILE A 479 -9.54 -17.69 16.43
C ILE A 479 -8.73 -17.44 17.71
N SER A 480 -7.64 -18.18 17.93
CA SER A 480 -6.78 -17.97 19.11
C SER A 480 -6.08 -16.61 19.06
N LEU A 481 -5.57 -16.19 17.91
CA LEU A 481 -4.92 -14.88 17.75
C LEU A 481 -5.92 -13.72 17.93
N LEU A 482 -7.13 -13.83 17.37
CA LEU A 482 -8.19 -12.83 17.56
C LEU A 482 -8.60 -12.69 19.03
N LEU A 483 -8.70 -13.80 19.75
CA LEU A 483 -9.01 -13.76 21.18
C LEU A 483 -7.88 -13.21 22.04
N LEU A 484 -6.63 -13.55 21.72
CA LEU A 484 -5.47 -12.97 22.38
C LEU A 484 -5.47 -11.46 22.19
N ALA A 485 -5.69 -10.97 20.97
CA ALA A 485 -5.81 -9.55 20.69
C ALA A 485 -6.96 -8.90 21.47
N ALA A 486 -8.14 -9.53 21.51
CA ALA A 486 -9.29 -8.95 22.20
C ALA A 486 -9.20 -8.98 23.73
N ASN A 487 -8.51 -9.96 24.32
CA ASN A 487 -8.48 -10.22 25.77
C ASN A 487 -7.08 -10.19 26.38
N LEU A 488 -6.12 -9.43 25.81
CA LEU A 488 -4.72 -9.38 26.27
C LEU A 488 -4.56 -9.24 27.80
N ASN A 489 -5.47 -8.53 28.46
CA ASN A 489 -5.42 -8.26 29.91
C ASN A 489 -5.90 -9.44 30.79
N LYS A 490 -6.50 -10.50 30.22
CA LYS A 490 -6.93 -11.69 30.96
C LYS A 490 -5.89 -12.81 30.86
N LEU A 491 -4.93 -12.79 31.79
CA LEU A 491 -3.81 -13.75 31.88
C LEU A 491 -4.22 -15.22 31.74
N ALA A 492 -5.33 -15.65 32.35
CA ALA A 492 -5.79 -17.05 32.29
C ALA A 492 -6.22 -17.47 30.88
N SER A 493 -7.00 -16.63 30.19
CA SER A 493 -7.45 -16.88 28.81
C SER A 493 -6.27 -16.87 27.84
N SER A 494 -5.33 -15.94 28.03
CA SER A 494 -4.15 -15.85 27.17
C SER A 494 -3.24 -17.07 27.29
N ARG A 495 -3.01 -17.57 28.51
CA ARG A 495 -2.23 -18.81 28.73
C ARG A 495 -2.88 -20.02 28.06
N LEU A 496 -4.20 -20.16 28.18
CA LEU A 496 -4.93 -21.25 27.53
C LEU A 496 -4.82 -21.18 26.01
N MET A 497 -4.95 -20.00 25.40
CA MET A 497 -4.81 -19.87 23.94
C MET A 497 -3.40 -20.23 23.46
N ILE A 498 -2.37 -19.77 24.17
CA ILE A 498 -0.98 -20.12 23.87
C ILE A 498 -0.76 -21.64 24.00
N GLN A 499 -1.35 -22.28 25.03
CA GLN A 499 -1.29 -23.73 25.20
C GLN A 499 -1.96 -24.46 24.03
N LEU A 500 -3.19 -24.08 23.65
CA LEU A 500 -3.91 -24.70 22.53
C LEU A 500 -3.13 -24.55 21.22
N LEU A 501 -2.52 -23.40 20.97
CA LEU A 501 -1.65 -23.18 19.81
C LEU A 501 -0.43 -24.10 19.82
N LYS A 502 0.25 -24.24 20.97
CA LYS A 502 1.39 -25.17 21.11
C LYS A 502 0.97 -26.61 20.84
N GLU A 503 -0.14 -27.06 21.44
CA GLU A 503 -0.67 -28.40 21.24
C GLU A 503 -1.06 -28.65 19.79
N HIS A 504 -1.67 -27.67 19.13
CA HIS A 504 -2.05 -27.75 17.73
C HIS A 504 -0.85 -27.99 16.81
N PHE A 505 0.21 -27.17 16.95
CA PHE A 505 1.39 -27.34 16.12
C PHE A 505 2.15 -28.62 16.45
N LYS A 506 2.25 -29.00 17.73
CA LYS A 506 2.87 -30.27 18.17
C LYS A 506 2.14 -31.48 17.60
N LYS A 507 0.80 -31.46 17.59
CA LYS A 507 -0.07 -32.58 17.20
C LYS A 507 -0.70 -32.39 15.82
N SER A 508 -0.10 -31.55 14.97
CA SER A 508 -0.69 -31.14 13.69
C SER A 508 -0.98 -32.31 12.75
N SER A 509 -0.12 -33.33 12.71
CA SER A 509 -0.35 -34.57 11.96
C SER A 509 -1.58 -35.32 12.45
N LEU A 510 -1.73 -35.53 13.76
CA LEU A 510 -2.87 -36.21 14.37
C LEU A 510 -4.18 -35.44 14.20
N ILE A 511 -4.13 -34.10 14.24
CA ILE A 511 -5.32 -33.25 14.10
C ILE A 511 -5.78 -33.20 12.64
N LEU A 512 -4.86 -32.98 11.71
CA LEU A 512 -5.19 -32.75 10.29
C LEU A 512 -5.30 -34.04 9.48
N HIS A 513 -4.49 -35.05 9.80
CA HIS A 513 -4.36 -36.31 9.07
C HIS A 513 -4.21 -37.48 10.06
N PRO A 514 -5.23 -37.78 10.89
CA PRO A 514 -5.13 -38.83 11.89
C PRO A 514 -4.85 -40.20 11.25
N PRO A 515 -3.96 -41.02 11.83
CA PRO A 515 -3.77 -42.39 11.38
C PRO A 515 -5.05 -43.19 11.61
N LYS A 516 -5.52 -43.90 10.58
CA LYS A 516 -6.72 -44.74 10.62
C LYS A 516 -6.40 -46.07 11.28
N LEU A 517 -6.32 -46.08 12.61
CA LEU A 517 -5.98 -47.28 13.39
C LEU A 517 -7.01 -48.40 13.22
N VAL A 518 -8.30 -48.06 13.11
CA VAL A 518 -9.40 -49.00 12.90
C VAL A 518 -10.37 -48.42 11.87
N ARG A 519 -10.93 -49.26 10.99
CA ARG A 519 -11.96 -48.85 10.02
C ARG A 519 -13.36 -49.08 10.58
N GLY A 520 -14.35 -48.31 10.09
CA GLY A 520 -15.74 -48.46 10.51
C GLY A 520 -16.29 -49.88 10.27
N GLU A 521 -15.92 -50.50 9.14
CA GLU A 521 -16.26 -51.89 8.82
C GLU A 521 -15.69 -52.90 9.83
N GLU A 522 -14.47 -52.64 10.33
CA GLU A 522 -13.84 -53.49 11.35
C GLU A 522 -14.59 -53.37 12.68
N LEU A 523 -14.96 -52.15 13.09
CA LEU A 523 -15.77 -51.92 14.29
C LEU A 523 -17.15 -52.58 14.21
N ILE A 524 -17.80 -52.54 13.04
CA ILE A 524 -19.09 -53.21 12.82
C ILE A 524 -18.97 -54.72 13.06
N LYS A 525 -17.93 -55.34 12.49
CA LYS A 525 -17.68 -56.79 12.63
C LYS A 525 -17.30 -57.18 14.06
N LEU A 526 -16.40 -56.43 14.68
CA LEU A 526 -15.88 -56.72 16.03
C LEU A 526 -16.93 -56.52 17.12
N LEU A 527 -17.64 -55.40 17.09
CA LEU A 527 -18.59 -55.02 18.14
C LEU A 527 -20.03 -55.51 17.86
N ARG A 528 -20.28 -56.08 16.66
CA ARG A 528 -21.61 -56.53 16.20
C ARG A 528 -22.69 -55.44 16.26
N ILE A 529 -22.31 -54.19 15.98
CA ILE A 529 -23.20 -53.03 16.01
C ILE A 529 -23.66 -52.69 14.57
N PRO A 530 -24.93 -52.34 14.33
CA PRO A 530 -25.39 -51.94 13.00
C PRO A 530 -24.67 -50.68 12.49
N SER A 531 -24.51 -50.61 11.16
CA SER A 531 -23.99 -49.41 10.49
C SER A 531 -24.88 -48.21 10.81
N GLY A 532 -24.30 -47.11 11.29
CA GLY A 532 -25.06 -45.92 11.63
C GLY A 532 -24.26 -44.87 12.43
N PRO A 533 -24.94 -43.85 13.00
CA PRO A 533 -24.31 -42.74 13.72
C PRO A 533 -23.38 -43.17 14.86
N HIS A 534 -23.65 -44.32 15.49
CA HIS A 534 -22.86 -44.86 16.60
C HIS A 534 -21.41 -45.21 16.17
N ILE A 535 -21.20 -45.71 14.95
CA ILE A 535 -19.86 -46.00 14.44
C ILE A 535 -19.08 -44.70 14.20
N SER A 536 -19.74 -43.68 13.65
CA SER A 536 -19.14 -42.35 13.48
C SER A 536 -18.75 -41.72 14.82
N TYR A 537 -19.59 -41.90 15.84
CA TYR A 537 -19.31 -41.48 17.21
C TYR A 537 -18.07 -42.19 17.79
N LEU A 538 -17.99 -43.53 17.69
CA LEU A 538 -16.84 -44.30 18.17
C LEU A 538 -15.55 -43.91 17.45
N LEU A 539 -15.57 -43.75 16.12
CA LEU A 539 -14.41 -43.28 15.36
C LEU A 539 -13.98 -41.87 15.79
N SER A 540 -14.93 -40.96 16.06
CA SER A 540 -14.64 -39.64 16.61
C SER A 540 -14.01 -39.72 18.00
N LYS A 541 -14.48 -40.62 18.87
CA LYS A 541 -13.90 -40.84 20.21
C LYS A 541 -12.51 -41.44 20.17
N ILE A 542 -12.24 -42.37 19.26
CA ILE A 542 -10.90 -42.89 19.01
C ILE A 542 -9.99 -41.73 18.54
N HIS A 543 -10.44 -40.89 17.61
CA HIS A 543 -9.67 -39.73 17.16
C HIS A 543 -9.36 -38.75 18.30
N GLN A 544 -10.33 -38.47 19.18
CA GLN A 544 -10.11 -37.70 20.41
C GLN A 544 -9.04 -38.35 21.30
N ALA A 545 -9.14 -39.66 21.54
CA ALA A 545 -8.17 -40.40 22.34
C ALA A 545 -6.75 -40.40 21.73
N GLN A 546 -6.65 -40.44 20.39
CA GLN A 546 -5.38 -40.31 19.67
C GLN A 546 -4.75 -38.93 19.90
N VAL A 547 -5.53 -37.85 19.81
CA VAL A 547 -5.04 -36.48 20.09
C VAL A 547 -4.66 -36.31 21.56
N MET A 548 -5.32 -37.01 22.47
CA MET A 548 -4.97 -37.08 23.89
C MET A 548 -3.76 -38.00 24.18
N GLU A 549 -3.18 -38.63 23.15
CA GLU A 549 -2.08 -39.60 23.26
C GLU A 549 -2.39 -40.85 24.11
N LYS A 550 -3.69 -41.15 24.31
CA LYS A 550 -4.18 -42.33 25.04
C LYS A 550 -4.27 -43.59 24.16
N VAL A 551 -4.32 -43.40 22.85
CA VAL A 551 -4.45 -44.49 21.85
C VAL A 551 -3.45 -44.21 20.73
N LYS A 552 -2.59 -45.19 20.45
CA LYS A 552 -1.51 -45.13 19.47
C LYS A 552 -1.50 -46.34 18.54
N THR A 553 -1.96 -47.49 19.02
CA THR A 553 -1.98 -48.75 18.25
C THR A 553 -3.39 -49.17 17.85
N LYS A 554 -3.48 -50.14 16.92
CA LYS A 554 -4.76 -50.70 16.50
C LYS A 554 -5.46 -51.43 17.65
N GLU A 555 -4.69 -52.15 18.46
CA GLU A 555 -5.16 -52.93 19.60
C GLU A 555 -5.76 -52.01 20.67
N GLU A 556 -5.05 -50.94 21.04
CA GLU A 556 -5.54 -49.92 21.98
C GLU A 556 -6.81 -49.24 21.47
N ALA A 557 -6.92 -49.01 20.16
CA ALA A 557 -8.10 -48.40 19.56
C ALA A 557 -9.33 -49.31 19.61
N ILE A 558 -9.14 -50.63 19.44
CA ILE A 558 -10.21 -51.63 19.58
C ILE A 558 -10.66 -51.71 21.05
N GLU A 559 -9.72 -51.84 21.98
CA GLU A 559 -10.01 -51.89 23.42
C GLU A 559 -10.76 -50.63 23.90
N TYR A 560 -10.31 -49.47 23.44
CA TYR A 560 -10.98 -48.20 23.73
C TYR A 560 -12.41 -48.15 23.16
N ALA A 561 -12.61 -48.65 21.93
CA ALA A 561 -13.93 -48.70 21.31
C ALA A 561 -14.88 -49.63 22.06
N GLU A 562 -14.41 -50.80 22.50
CA GLU A 562 -15.19 -51.75 23.31
C GLU A 562 -15.59 -51.16 24.66
N LYS A 563 -14.67 -50.44 25.30
CA LYS A 563 -14.96 -49.76 26.57
C LYS A 563 -16.05 -48.70 26.39
N MET A 564 -15.91 -47.85 25.37
CA MET A 564 -16.90 -46.81 25.07
C MET A 564 -18.26 -47.39 24.67
N ALA A 565 -18.29 -48.49 23.91
CA ALA A 565 -19.54 -49.17 23.54
C ALA A 565 -20.28 -49.69 24.79
N ARG A 566 -19.56 -50.32 25.73
CA ARG A 566 -20.13 -50.79 27.00
C ARG A 566 -20.68 -49.65 27.88
N GLU A 567 -20.05 -48.49 27.86
CA GLU A 567 -20.54 -47.30 28.59
C GLU A 567 -21.86 -46.77 27.99
N ILE A 568 -22.00 -46.77 26.66
CA ILE A 568 -23.22 -46.34 25.96
C ILE A 568 -24.40 -47.28 26.26
N ASP A 569 -24.16 -48.59 26.29
CA ASP A 569 -25.21 -49.57 26.60
C ASP A 569 -25.68 -49.45 28.05
N LYS A 570 -24.76 -49.20 28.99
CA LYS A 570 -25.10 -48.91 30.40
C LYS A 570 -25.94 -47.64 30.57
N GLU A 571 -25.64 -46.58 29.83
CA GLU A 571 -26.44 -45.34 29.86
C GLU A 571 -27.85 -45.51 29.25
N LYS A 572 -27.99 -46.39 28.24
CA LYS A 572 -29.30 -46.74 27.67
C LYS A 572 -30.15 -47.54 28.66
N ASP A 573 -29.55 -48.52 29.33
CA ASP A 573 -30.25 -49.33 30.34
C ASP A 573 -30.71 -48.49 31.54
N GLN A 574 -29.87 -47.57 32.02
CA GLN A 574 -30.24 -46.66 33.12
C GLN A 574 -31.37 -45.68 32.73
N ASN A 575 -31.38 -45.18 31.49
CA ASN A 575 -32.46 -44.33 30.99
C ASN A 575 -33.75 -45.10 30.70
N HIS A 576 -33.66 -46.39 30.35
CA HIS A 576 -34.82 -47.27 30.20
C HIS A 576 -35.45 -47.61 31.56
N SER A 577 -34.64 -47.87 32.59
CA SER A 577 -35.12 -48.06 33.97
C SER A 577 -35.72 -46.78 34.57
N ARG A 578 -35.19 -45.59 34.26
CA ARG A 578 -35.78 -44.31 34.69
C ARG A 578 -37.12 -43.99 34.01
N ARG A 579 -37.32 -44.41 32.76
CA ARG A 579 -38.61 -44.25 32.04
C ARG A 579 -39.67 -45.29 32.41
N LYS A 580 -39.30 -46.38 33.08
CA LYS A 580 -40.25 -47.36 33.66
C LYS A 580 -40.70 -47.02 35.09
N HIS A 581 -40.08 -46.01 35.71
CA HIS A 581 -40.40 -45.53 37.06
C HIS A 581 -41.00 -44.11 37.08
N LEU A 582 -41.35 -43.58 35.90
CA LEU A 582 -42.24 -42.43 35.67
C LEU A 582 -43.48 -42.99 34.97
#